data_AF-A0A7J2HXU8-F1
#
_entry.id   AF-A0A7J2HXU8-F1
#
_cell.length_a   1.000
_cell.length_b   1.000
_cell.length_c   1.000
_cell.angle_alpha   90.00
_cell.angle_beta   90.00
_cell.angle_gamma   90.00
#
_symmetry.space_group_name_H-M   'P 1'
#
loop_
_entity.id
_entity.type
_entity.pdbx_description
1 polymer ?
#
loop_
_entity_poly.entity_id
_entity_poly.type
_entity_poly.pdbx_seq_one_letter_code
_entity_poly.pdbx_strand_id
1 'polypeptide(L)'
;LAIMVGSSVIFAKVWVITAGMDPESVSRQLVEQGLVLPGRRASSKVIAKVIEDYIDSVTILGGALVGLLAAAANFAGAIGTGSGLLLGVTITISFYEVIARERMLELYPRLKAFLGV
;
A
#
# COMPACT_ATOMS: atom_id res chain seq x y z
N LEU A 1 7.21 24.17 -4.09
CA LEU A 1 8.00 22.93 -4.24
C LEU A 1 8.48 22.39 -2.89
N ALA A 2 9.32 23.10 -2.13
CA ALA A 2 9.79 22.64 -0.81
C ALA A 2 8.66 22.35 0.20
N ILE A 3 7.61 23.19 0.24
CA ILE A 3 6.43 22.97 1.11
C ILE A 3 5.61 21.74 0.66
N MET A 4 5.51 21.48 -0.65
CA MET A 4 4.73 20.38 -1.22
C MET A 4 5.45 19.03 -1.06
N VAL A 5 6.77 19.01 -1.26
CA VAL A 5 7.59 17.80 -1.03
C VAL A 5 7.70 17.53 0.47
N GLY A 6 7.90 18.57 1.29
CA GLY A 6 7.94 18.43 2.75
C GLY A 6 6.61 17.94 3.34
N SER A 7 5.48 18.51 2.91
CA SER A 7 4.16 18.05 3.35
C SER A 7 3.82 16.66 2.84
N SER A 8 4.22 16.30 1.62
CA SER A 8 3.98 14.96 1.06
C SER A 8 4.76 13.86 1.80
N VAL A 9 5.99 14.13 2.25
CA VAL A 9 6.79 13.16 3.03
C VAL A 9 6.20 12.97 4.42
N ILE A 10 5.77 14.06 5.08
CA ILE A 10 5.09 14.00 6.37
C ILE A 10 3.75 13.26 6.24
N PHE A 11 2.98 13.58 5.21
CA PHE A 11 1.69 12.94 4.94
C PHE A 11 1.87 11.44 4.63
N ALA A 12 2.89 11.06 3.85
CA ALA A 12 3.20 9.66 3.58
C ALA A 12 3.49 8.88 4.87
N LYS A 13 4.33 9.43 5.77
CA LYS A 13 4.59 8.79 7.08
C LYS A 13 3.35 8.68 7.95
N VAL A 14 2.52 9.72 8.00
CA VAL A 14 1.26 9.70 8.76
C VAL A 14 0.29 8.69 8.18
N TRP A 15 0.18 8.61 6.85
CA TRP A 15 -0.69 7.67 6.15
C TRP A 15 -0.36 6.21 6.45
N VAL A 16 0.92 5.84 6.54
CA VAL A 16 1.32 4.47 6.90
C VAL A 16 0.82 4.09 8.29
N ILE A 17 0.88 5.03 9.24
CA ILE A 17 0.42 4.80 10.61
C ILE A 17 -1.12 4.77 10.68
N THR A 18 -1.82 5.67 9.99
CA THR A 18 -3.30 5.73 10.03
C THR A 18 -3.98 4.64 9.21
N ALA A 19 -3.33 4.13 8.16
CA ALA A 19 -3.84 3.02 7.35
C ALA A 19 -3.66 1.64 8.02
N GLY A 20 -3.07 1.57 9.22
CA GLY A 20 -2.79 0.30 9.90
C GLY A 20 -1.79 -0.58 9.14
N MET A 21 -0.93 0.05 8.32
CA MET A 21 0.16 -0.61 7.61
C MET A 21 1.44 -0.62 8.45
N ASP A 22 1.34 -0.40 9.76
CA ASP A 22 2.45 -0.54 10.68
C ASP A 22 2.91 -2.01 10.75
N PRO A 23 4.22 -2.25 10.96
CA PRO A 23 4.80 -3.58 10.91
C PRO A 23 4.17 -4.58 11.89
N GLU A 24 3.67 -4.09 13.02
CA GLU A 24 3.01 -4.89 14.05
C GLU A 24 1.58 -5.28 13.65
N SER A 25 0.81 -4.36 13.06
CA SER A 25 -0.52 -4.67 12.51
C SER A 25 -0.45 -5.59 11.29
N VAL A 26 0.52 -5.37 10.39
CA VAL A 26 0.72 -6.22 9.21
C VAL A 26 1.20 -7.62 9.64
N SER A 27 2.15 -7.73 10.58
CA SER A 27 2.61 -9.02 11.08
C SER A 27 1.50 -9.77 11.81
N ARG A 28 0.65 -9.07 12.56
CA ARG A 28 -0.51 -9.67 13.23
C ARG A 28 -1.53 -10.20 12.22
N GLN A 29 -1.86 -9.43 11.17
CA GLN A 29 -2.74 -9.88 10.09
C GLN A 29 -2.20 -11.11 9.37
N LEU A 30 -0.89 -11.16 9.08
CA LEU A 30 -0.25 -12.31 8.44
C LEU A 30 -0.33 -13.57 9.32
N VAL A 31 -0.07 -13.43 10.63
CA VAL A 31 -0.19 -14.53 11.58
C VAL A 31 -1.64 -15.00 11.74
N GLU A 32 -2.61 -14.08 11.78
CA GLU A 32 -4.04 -14.37 11.83
C GLU A 32 -4.54 -15.09 10.56
N GLN A 33 -3.91 -14.85 9.40
CA GLN A 33 -4.15 -15.56 8.14
C GLN A 33 -3.48 -16.95 8.06
N GLY A 34 -2.84 -17.40 9.15
CA GLY A 34 -2.13 -18.68 9.19
C GLY A 34 -0.81 -18.67 8.40
N LEU A 35 -0.35 -17.51 7.92
CA LEU A 35 0.93 -17.34 7.25
C LEU A 35 2.03 -17.21 8.32
N VAL A 36 2.55 -18.35 8.75
CA VAL A 36 3.71 -18.44 9.65
C VAL A 36 4.98 -18.59 8.82
N LEU A 37 5.97 -17.72 9.04
CA LEU A 37 7.28 -17.83 8.40
C LEU A 37 7.92 -19.18 8.78
N PRO A 38 8.11 -20.13 7.84
CA PRO A 38 8.61 -21.46 8.16
C PRO A 38 10.05 -21.39 8.71
N GLY A 39 10.28 -21.93 9.92
CA GLY A 39 11.63 -22.08 10.48
C GLY A 39 11.96 -21.27 11.75
N ARG A 40 11.08 -20.42 12.28
CA ARG A 40 11.24 -19.77 13.60
C ARG A 40 9.98 -19.90 14.45
N ARG A 41 10.14 -19.90 15.78
CA ARG A 41 9.02 -19.86 16.73
C ARG A 41 8.06 -18.73 16.33
N ALA A 42 6.75 -19.01 16.27
CA ALA A 42 5.68 -18.09 15.84
C ALA A 42 5.52 -16.89 16.79
N SER A 43 6.52 -16.03 16.81
CA SER A 43 6.54 -14.79 17.57
C SER A 43 6.29 -13.66 16.58
N SER A 44 5.10 -13.05 16.68
CA SER A 44 4.73 -11.85 15.90
C SER A 44 5.84 -10.79 15.94
N LYS A 45 6.55 -10.67 17.07
CA LYS A 45 7.63 -9.70 17.29
C LYS A 45 8.88 -9.93 16.42
N VAL A 46 9.18 -11.19 16.06
CA VAL A 46 10.34 -11.51 15.19
C VAL A 46 10.00 -11.29 13.72
N ILE A 47 8.75 -11.58 13.33
CA ILE A 47 8.24 -11.34 11.98
C ILE A 47 8.10 -9.83 11.74
N ALA A 48 7.52 -9.10 12.71
CA ALA A 48 7.38 -7.65 12.68
C ALA A 48 8.71 -6.96 12.40
N LYS A 49 9.79 -7.35 13.08
CA LYS A 49 11.11 -6.72 12.92
C LYS A 49 11.74 -6.94 11.54
N VAL A 50 11.46 -8.07 10.90
CA VAL A 50 11.93 -8.32 9.52
C VAL A 50 11.08 -7.50 8.54
N ILE A 51 9.76 -7.45 8.72
CA ILE A 51 8.84 -6.73 7.86
C ILE A 51 9.01 -5.20 8.01
N GLU A 52 9.35 -4.73 9.20
CA GLU A 52 9.59 -3.32 9.54
C GLU A 52 10.60 -2.67 8.59
N ASP A 53 11.76 -3.29 8.38
CA ASP A 53 12.80 -2.78 7.48
C ASP A 53 12.29 -2.66 6.02
N TYR A 54 11.43 -3.58 5.57
CA TYR A 54 10.82 -3.50 4.23
C TYR A 54 9.74 -2.42 4.14
N ILE A 55 8.86 -2.31 5.15
CA ILE A 55 7.81 -1.29 5.17
C ILE A 55 8.43 0.11 5.21
N ASP A 56 9.44 0.33 6.04
CA ASP A 56 10.12 1.62 6.14
C ASP A 56 10.85 1.97 4.84
N SER A 57 11.56 1.01 4.24
CA SER A 57 12.26 1.23 2.96
C SER A 57 11.29 1.56 1.82
N VAL A 58 10.19 0.80 1.70
CA VAL A 58 9.16 1.01 0.67
C VAL A 58 8.41 2.32 0.89
N THR A 59 8.16 2.70 2.15
CA THR A 59 7.48 3.97 2.48
C THR A 59 8.33 5.17 2.08
N ILE A 60 9.63 5.13 2.38
CA ILE A 60 10.56 6.22 2.04
C ILE A 60 10.73 6.31 0.52
N LEU A 61 10.96 5.19 -0.16
CA LEU A 61 11.09 5.15 -1.63
C LEU A 61 9.80 5.57 -2.33
N GLY A 62 8.66 5.02 -1.90
CA GLY A 62 7.35 5.32 -2.47
C GLY A 62 6.96 6.79 -2.27
N GLY A 63 7.13 7.32 -1.06
CA GLY A 63 6.87 8.74 -0.78
C GLY A 63 7.77 9.68 -1.58
N ALA A 64 9.05 9.34 -1.74
CA ALA A 64 9.99 10.12 -2.55
C ALA A 64 9.64 10.08 -4.05
N LEU A 65 9.33 8.91 -4.59
CA LEU A 65 8.96 8.73 -6.00
C LEU A 65 7.64 9.42 -6.34
N VAL A 66 6.60 9.26 -5.50
CA VAL A 66 5.30 9.91 -5.71
C VAL A 66 5.42 11.43 -5.60
N GLY A 67 6.19 11.94 -4.63
CA GLY A 67 6.46 13.37 -4.51
C GLY A 67 7.21 13.94 -5.73
N LEU A 68 8.17 13.19 -6.27
CA LEU A 68 8.92 13.56 -7.47
C LEU A 68 8.04 13.52 -8.73
N LEU A 69 7.19 12.51 -8.88
CA LEU A 69 6.21 12.41 -9.97
C LEU A 69 5.20 13.55 -9.93
N ALA A 70 4.69 13.89 -8.74
CA ALA A 70 3.77 15.02 -8.56
C ALA A 70 4.44 16.35 -8.94
N ALA A 71 5.71 16.54 -8.56
CA ALA A 71 6.48 17.72 -8.94
C ALA A 71 6.71 17.77 -10.46
N ALA A 72 7.12 16.67 -11.09
CA ALA A 72 7.33 16.56 -12.53
C ALA A 72 6.04 16.84 -13.33
N ALA A 73 4.91 16.30 -12.89
CA ALA A 73 3.60 16.54 -13.50
C ALA A 73 3.16 18.01 -13.39
N ASN A 74 3.51 18.68 -12.28
CA ASN A 74 3.25 20.11 -12.11
C ASN A 74 4.11 20.97 -13.05
N PHE A 75 5.36 20.57 -13.32
CA PHE A 75 6.21 21.23 -14.32
C PHE A 75 5.77 20.96 -15.76
N ALA A 76 5.19 19.78 -16.03
CA ALA A 76 4.68 19.41 -17.35
C ALA A 76 3.36 20.10 -17.75
N GLY A 77 2.79 20.96 -16.88
CA GLY A 77 1.57 21.72 -17.18
C GLY A 77 0.30 20.87 -17.22
N ALA A 78 0.27 19.77 -16.47
CA ALA A 78 -0.87 18.86 -16.44
C ALA A 78 -2.17 19.56 -16.00
N ILE A 79 -3.23 19.40 -16.80
CA ILE A 79 -4.55 19.96 -16.52
C ILE A 79 -5.07 19.34 -15.23
N GLY A 80 -5.29 20.17 -14.20
CA GLY A 80 -5.80 19.73 -12.91
C GLY A 80 -4.72 19.16 -11.97
N THR A 81 -3.59 19.88 -11.81
CA THR A 81 -2.49 19.66 -10.83
C THR A 81 -1.90 18.24 -10.77
N GLY A 82 -0.57 18.14 -10.64
CA GLY A 82 0.11 16.82 -10.63
C GLY A 82 -0.42 15.84 -9.56
N SER A 83 -0.93 16.36 -8.44
CA SER A 83 -1.57 15.56 -7.39
C SER A 83 -2.97 15.07 -7.76
N GLY A 84 -3.79 15.88 -8.43
CA GLY A 84 -5.15 15.49 -8.83
C GLY A 84 -5.13 14.36 -9.85
N LEU A 85 -4.17 14.39 -10.77
CA LEU A 85 -3.97 13.35 -11.78
C LEU A 85 -3.54 12.01 -11.17
N LEU A 86 -2.61 12.03 -10.20
CA LEU A 86 -2.21 10.84 -9.45
C LEU A 86 -3.38 10.23 -8.66
N LEU A 87 -4.20 11.07 -8.01
CA LEU A 87 -5.40 10.59 -7.32
C LEU A 87 -6.40 9.98 -8.30
N GLY A 88 -6.65 10.63 -9.44
CA GLY A 88 -7.58 10.12 -10.46
C GLY A 88 -7.15 8.76 -11.02
N VAL A 89 -5.87 8.59 -11.34
CA VAL A 89 -5.32 7.32 -11.80
C VAL A 89 -5.42 6.25 -10.71
N THR A 90 -5.07 6.60 -9.47
CA THR A 90 -5.16 5.68 -8.32
C THR A 90 -6.59 5.19 -8.13
N ILE A 91 -7.55 6.10 -8.07
CA ILE A 91 -8.98 5.76 -7.90
C ILE A 91 -9.44 4.84 -9.04
N THR A 92 -9.06 5.16 -10.29
CA THR A 92 -9.44 4.36 -11.46
C THR A 92 -8.89 2.93 -11.37
N ILE A 93 -7.62 2.78 -10.98
CA ILE A 93 -6.99 1.47 -10.80
C ILE A 93 -7.66 0.71 -9.65
N SER A 94 -7.91 1.35 -8.51
CA SER A 94 -8.58 0.69 -7.38
C SER A 94 -9.99 0.21 -7.76
N PHE A 95 -10.75 1.01 -8.51
CA PHE A 95 -12.05 0.57 -9.03
C PHE A 95 -11.92 -0.62 -10.00
N TYR A 96 -10.92 -0.58 -10.89
CA TYR A 96 -10.66 -1.70 -11.80
C TYR A 96 -10.32 -2.98 -11.03
N GLU A 97 -9.50 -2.92 -9.98
CA GLU A 97 -9.15 -4.06 -9.15
C GLU A 97 -10.36 -4.65 -8.42
N VAL A 98 -11.25 -3.81 -7.89
CA VAL A 98 -12.48 -4.26 -7.22
C VAL A 98 -13.36 -5.03 -8.20
N ILE A 99 -13.59 -4.47 -9.40
CA ILE A 99 -14.40 -5.11 -10.44
C ILE A 99 -13.73 -6.41 -10.90
N ALA A 100 -12.42 -6.40 -11.14
CA ALA A 100 -11.67 -7.58 -11.54
C ALA A 100 -11.77 -8.70 -10.48
N ARG A 101 -11.72 -8.35 -9.19
CA ARG A 101 -11.86 -9.30 -8.08
C ARG A 101 -13.25 -9.92 -8.04
N GLU A 102 -14.30 -9.14 -8.20
CA GLU A 102 -15.67 -9.66 -8.30
C GLU A 102 -15.82 -10.63 -9.48
N ARG A 103 -15.28 -10.27 -10.64
CA ARG A 103 -15.34 -11.13 -11.83
C ARG A 103 -14.53 -12.40 -11.69
N MET A 104 -13.36 -12.36 -11.04
CA MET A 104 -12.61 -13.57 -10.72
C MET A 104 -13.37 -14.49 -9.76
N LEU A 105 -14.08 -13.93 -8.78
CA LEU A 105 -14.90 -14.69 -7.84
C LEU A 105 -16.14 -15.29 -8.52
N GLU A 106 -16.68 -14.63 -9.54
CA GLU A 106 -17.80 -15.14 -10.36
C GLU A 106 -17.36 -16.21 -11.37
N LEU A 107 -16.19 -16.08 -12.01
CA LEU A 107 -15.69 -17.04 -13.00
C LEU A 107 -15.13 -18.34 -12.37
N TYR A 108 -14.67 -18.30 -11.12
CA TYR A 108 -14.19 -19.48 -10.41
C TYR A 108 -15.03 -19.77 -9.16
N PRO A 109 -16.25 -20.33 -9.31
CA PRO A 109 -17.09 -20.73 -8.17
C PRO A 109 -16.41 -21.76 -7.25
N ARG A 110 -15.39 -22.47 -7.74
CA ARG A 110 -14.59 -23.43 -6.95
C ARG A 110 -13.49 -22.78 -6.08
N LEU A 111 -13.04 -21.56 -6.39
CA LEU A 111 -12.13 -20.79 -5.53
C LEU A 111 -12.85 -20.19 -4.32
N LYS A 112 -14.13 -19.85 -4.48
CA LYS A 112 -15.03 -19.41 -3.40
C LYS A 112 -15.15 -20.47 -2.29
N ALA A 113 -15.22 -21.76 -2.66
CA ALA A 113 -15.29 -22.87 -1.71
C ALA A 113 -13.96 -23.21 -1.02
N PHE A 114 -12.82 -22.85 -1.62
CA PHE A 114 -11.48 -23.12 -1.05
C PHE A 114 -10.96 -21.96 -0.17
N LEU A 115 -11.39 -20.72 -0.45
CA LEU A 115 -11.01 -19.51 0.30
C LEU A 115 -11.94 -19.19 1.49
N GLY A 116 -12.96 -20.01 1.76
CA GLY A 116 -13.67 -20.02 3.04
C GLY A 116 -14.33 -18.70 3.44
N VAL A 117 -15.22 -18.18 2.60
CA VAL A 117 -16.36 -17.36 3.05
C VAL A 117 -17.63 -18.16 2.85
#